data_AF-A0A0P7ZFD2-F1
#
_entry.id   AF-A0A0P7ZFD2-F1
#
_cell.length_a   1.000
_cell.length_b   1.000
_cell.length_c   1.000
_cell.angle_alpha   90.00
_cell.angle_beta   90.00
_cell.angle_gamma   90.00
#
_symmetry.space_group_name_H-M   'P 1'
#
loop_
_entity.id
_entity.type
_entity.pdbx_description
1 polymer ?
#
loop_
_entity_poly.entity_id
_entity_poly.type
_entity_poly.pdbx_seq_one_letter_code
_entity_poly.pdbx_strand_id
1 'polypeptide(L)'
;MVDILNKLGIGNRKENEKENASVHKSTLEMYERTGKMNIPTIFDRYNAQQPQCTYGAQGICCQLCSHGPCRITNKATAGICGATADVIAARNFLRLTAGGAAAYTHHLEMIAKTLKATAQGKTTFKIQDPGKLKSVAGALGLDTNKSTEDLAIALADAVLSEVKKSADE
;
A
#
# COMPACT_ATOMS: atom_id res chain seq x y z
N MET A 1 -17.43 16.38 0.48
CA MET A 1 -16.35 16.10 -0.49
C MET A 1 -16.85 16.16 -1.93
N VAL A 2 -17.96 15.49 -2.28
CA VAL A 2 -18.57 15.57 -3.62
C VAL A 2 -18.83 17.01 -4.07
N ASP A 3 -19.46 17.84 -3.23
CA ASP A 3 -19.73 19.25 -3.58
C ASP A 3 -18.47 20.06 -3.87
N ILE A 4 -17.36 19.76 -3.17
CA ILE A 4 -16.08 20.41 -3.39
C ILE A 4 -15.54 20.03 -4.76
N LEU A 5 -15.56 18.74 -5.10
CA LEU A 5 -15.10 18.25 -6.39
C LEU A 5 -15.94 18.82 -7.55
N ASN A 6 -17.26 18.88 -7.38
CA ASN A 6 -18.16 19.48 -8.36
C ASN A 6 -17.89 20.98 -8.55
N LYS A 7 -17.64 21.73 -7.46
CA LYS A 7 -17.23 23.16 -7.53
C LYS A 7 -15.90 23.36 -8.26
N LEU A 8 -14.99 22.39 -8.19
CA LEU A 8 -13.73 22.38 -8.95
C LEU A 8 -13.92 21.90 -10.39
N GLY A 9 -15.15 21.63 -10.83
CA GLY A 9 -15.47 21.16 -12.18
C GLY A 9 -15.18 19.66 -12.42
N ILE A 10 -14.80 18.92 -11.38
CA ILE A 10 -14.48 17.49 -11.48
C ILE A 10 -15.78 16.69 -11.43
N GLY A 11 -15.98 15.79 -12.40
CA GLY A 11 -17.19 14.94 -12.51
C GLY A 11 -18.25 15.47 -13.48
N ASN A 12 -18.02 16.62 -14.13
CA ASN A 12 -18.85 17.13 -15.22
C ASN A 12 -18.53 16.36 -16.51
N ARG A 13 -19.05 15.15 -16.63
CA ARG A 13 -18.82 14.27 -17.79
C ARG A 13 -19.57 14.80 -19.00
N LYS A 14 -18.88 14.96 -20.13
CA LYS A 14 -19.54 15.30 -21.40
C LYS A 14 -20.24 14.05 -21.94
N GLU A 15 -21.48 14.19 -22.41
CA GLU A 15 -22.31 13.07 -22.91
C GLU A 15 -21.65 12.22 -24.01
N ASN A 16 -20.67 12.77 -24.74
CA ASN A 16 -20.04 12.14 -25.90
C ASN A 16 -18.63 11.57 -25.64
N GLU A 17 -18.08 11.71 -24.44
CA GLU A 17 -16.81 11.07 -24.07
C GLU A 17 -17.13 9.73 -23.39
N LYS A 18 -17.45 8.70 -24.18
CA LYS A 18 -17.37 7.30 -23.71
C LYS A 18 -15.90 6.94 -23.52
N GLU A 19 -15.28 7.48 -22.49
CA GLU A 19 -13.99 6.99 -22.02
C GLU A 19 -14.19 5.59 -21.44
N ASN A 20 -13.37 4.64 -21.90
CA ASN A 20 -13.35 3.28 -21.36
C ASN A 20 -12.75 3.29 -19.95
N ALA A 21 -13.51 3.82 -18.99
CA ALA A 21 -13.17 3.81 -17.57
C ALA A 21 -12.83 2.38 -17.09
N SER A 22 -13.48 1.37 -17.67
CA SER A 22 -13.18 -0.03 -17.42
C SER A 22 -13.66 -0.90 -18.57
N VAL A 23 -13.06 -2.07 -18.73
CA VAL A 23 -13.57 -3.13 -19.61
C VAL A 23 -14.71 -3.92 -18.97
N HIS A 24 -14.92 -3.77 -17.66
CA HIS A 24 -15.91 -4.54 -16.90
C HIS A 24 -17.29 -3.87 -16.97
N LYS A 25 -18.31 -4.63 -17.41
CA LYS A 25 -19.68 -4.13 -17.62
C LYS A 25 -20.28 -3.48 -16.37
N SER A 26 -20.13 -4.09 -15.19
CA SER A 26 -20.70 -3.53 -13.95
C SER A 26 -20.03 -2.21 -13.53
N THR A 27 -18.73 -2.03 -13.84
CA THR A 27 -18.03 -0.78 -13.57
C THR A 27 -18.54 0.31 -14.50
N LEU A 28 -18.80 0.00 -15.77
CA LEU A 28 -19.36 0.94 -16.74
C LEU A 28 -20.78 1.38 -16.36
N GLU A 29 -21.62 0.43 -15.94
CA GLU A 29 -22.98 0.74 -15.44
C GLU A 29 -22.93 1.68 -14.23
N MET A 30 -22.06 1.39 -13.25
CA MET A 30 -21.88 2.24 -12.08
C MET A 30 -21.23 3.58 -12.41
N TYR A 31 -20.33 3.60 -13.40
CA TYR A 31 -19.78 4.84 -13.92
C TYR A 31 -20.94 5.67 -14.47
N GLU A 32 -21.73 5.20 -15.44
CA GLU A 32 -22.87 5.95 -15.98
C GLU A 32 -23.84 6.45 -14.89
N ARG A 33 -24.21 5.58 -13.94
CA ARG A 33 -25.10 5.93 -12.83
C ARG A 33 -24.55 7.08 -11.97
N THR A 34 -23.29 7.03 -11.59
CA THR A 34 -22.67 8.09 -10.78
C THR A 34 -22.58 9.41 -11.54
N GLY A 35 -22.51 9.37 -12.87
CA GLY A 35 -22.54 10.56 -13.73
C GLY A 35 -23.89 11.26 -13.69
N LYS A 36 -24.98 10.51 -13.82
CA LYS A 36 -26.36 11.04 -13.69
C LYS A 36 -26.64 11.66 -12.31
N MET A 37 -25.90 11.22 -11.30
CA MET A 37 -26.02 11.71 -9.92
C MET A 37 -25.05 12.86 -9.61
N ASN A 38 -24.23 13.31 -10.57
CA ASN A 38 -23.14 14.27 -10.36
C ASN A 38 -22.22 13.87 -9.19
N ILE A 39 -21.87 12.58 -9.12
CA ILE A 39 -20.95 12.02 -8.13
C ILE A 39 -19.61 11.71 -8.82
N PRO A 40 -18.55 12.50 -8.57
CA PRO A 40 -17.25 12.25 -9.15
C PRO A 40 -16.59 10.98 -8.62
N THR A 41 -15.98 10.23 -9.51
CA THR A 41 -15.29 8.95 -9.24
C THR A 41 -13.78 9.09 -9.38
N ILE A 42 -13.05 7.99 -9.20
CA ILE A 42 -11.60 7.97 -9.43
C ILE A 42 -11.23 8.25 -10.89
N PHE A 43 -12.05 7.83 -11.86
CA PHE A 43 -11.82 8.06 -13.29
C PHE A 43 -11.87 9.56 -13.60
N ASP A 44 -12.90 10.25 -13.09
CA ASP A 44 -13.04 11.70 -13.28
C ASP A 44 -11.85 12.47 -12.68
N ARG A 45 -11.35 12.03 -11.52
CA ARG A 45 -10.17 12.61 -10.88
C ARG A 45 -8.87 12.31 -11.64
N TYR A 46 -8.76 11.12 -12.24
CA TYR A 46 -7.60 10.77 -13.06
C TYR A 46 -7.54 11.67 -14.31
N ASN A 47 -8.66 11.87 -14.99
CA ASN A 47 -8.72 12.73 -16.17
C ASN A 47 -8.44 14.19 -15.83
N ALA A 48 -8.98 14.69 -14.71
CA ALA A 48 -8.70 16.04 -14.23
C ALA A 48 -7.21 16.27 -13.86
N GLN A 49 -6.43 15.20 -13.68
CA GLN A 49 -4.98 15.26 -13.42
C GLN A 49 -4.14 15.19 -14.70
N GLN A 50 -4.75 15.04 -15.89
CA GLN A 50 -4.00 14.95 -17.15
C GLN A 50 -3.67 16.34 -17.73
N PRO A 51 -2.46 16.52 -18.30
CA PRO A 51 -1.32 15.60 -18.24
C PRO A 51 -0.64 15.63 -16.86
N GLN A 52 -0.28 14.46 -16.33
CA GLN A 52 0.45 14.36 -15.06
C GLN A 52 1.90 14.88 -15.19
N CYS A 53 2.50 15.30 -14.07
CA CYS A 53 3.86 15.84 -14.03
C CYS A 53 4.92 14.81 -14.48
N THR A 54 5.66 15.13 -15.54
CA THR A 54 6.68 14.24 -16.14
C THR A 54 7.88 13.99 -15.22
N TYR A 55 8.35 15.00 -14.48
CA TYR A 55 9.46 14.83 -13.52
C TYR A 55 9.12 13.84 -12.40
N GLY A 56 7.86 13.87 -11.94
CA GLY A 56 7.36 12.93 -10.95
C GLY A 56 7.22 11.53 -11.53
N ALA A 57 6.65 11.41 -12.73
CA ALA A 57 6.50 10.13 -13.44
C ALA A 57 7.85 9.46 -13.75
N GLN A 58 8.88 10.25 -14.06
CA GLN A 58 10.25 9.76 -14.28
C GLN A 58 11.02 9.52 -12.98
N GLY A 59 10.48 9.93 -11.82
CA GLY A 59 11.13 9.74 -10.52
C GLY A 59 12.31 10.68 -10.24
N ILE A 60 12.47 11.78 -10.99
CA ILE A 60 13.62 12.70 -10.92
C ILE A 60 13.31 14.03 -10.20
N CYS A 61 12.20 14.07 -9.47
CA CYS A 61 11.84 15.16 -8.55
C CYS A 61 12.06 14.70 -7.10
N CYS A 62 12.79 15.47 -6.30
CA CYS A 62 13.11 15.16 -4.90
C CYS A 62 12.51 16.20 -3.95
N GLN A 63 11.80 15.74 -2.90
CA GLN A 63 11.19 16.56 -1.85
C GLN A 63 11.57 16.10 -0.44
N LEU A 64 12.75 15.48 -0.28
CA LEU A 64 13.14 14.83 0.99
C LEU A 64 13.70 15.78 2.06
N CYS A 65 13.87 17.06 1.74
CA CYS A 65 14.35 18.08 2.67
C CYS A 65 13.76 19.45 2.34
N SER A 66 13.95 20.42 3.23
CA SER A 66 13.43 21.79 3.13
C SER A 66 14.08 22.65 2.03
N HIS A 67 15.24 22.25 1.51
CA HIS A 67 15.88 22.95 0.39
C HIS A 67 15.23 22.65 -0.97
N GLY A 68 14.48 21.55 -1.07
CA GLY A 68 13.75 21.18 -2.29
C GLY A 68 12.48 22.03 -2.51
N PRO A 69 11.67 21.71 -3.54
CA PRO A 69 11.81 20.59 -4.47
C PRO A 69 12.97 20.75 -5.45
N CYS A 70 13.81 19.72 -5.58
CA CYS A 70 14.83 19.66 -6.64
C CYS A 70 14.29 18.88 -7.84
N ARG A 71 14.45 19.41 -9.06
CA ARG A 71 14.14 18.72 -10.32
C ARG A 71 15.41 18.58 -11.14
N ILE A 72 15.70 17.37 -11.60
CA ILE A 72 16.86 17.14 -12.47
C ILE A 72 16.50 17.45 -13.92
N THR A 73 17.37 18.22 -14.57
CA THR A 73 17.26 18.64 -15.97
C THR A 73 18.66 18.68 -16.59
N ASN A 74 18.75 18.91 -17.89
CA ASN A 74 20.05 19.11 -18.56
C ASN A 74 20.81 20.34 -18.03
N LYS A 75 20.11 21.34 -17.48
CA LYS A 75 20.74 22.54 -16.87
C LYS A 75 21.08 22.34 -15.39
N ALA A 76 20.26 21.59 -14.68
CA ALA A 76 20.42 21.28 -13.26
C ALA A 76 20.59 19.77 -13.10
N THR A 77 21.83 19.29 -13.27
CA THR A 77 22.16 17.87 -13.34
C THR A 77 22.21 17.17 -11.97
N ALA A 78 22.13 17.94 -10.88
CA ALA A 78 22.08 17.45 -9.51
C ALA A 78 21.14 18.32 -8.65
N GLY A 79 20.62 17.76 -7.56
CA GLY A 79 19.94 18.51 -6.52
C GLY A 79 20.90 19.39 -5.71
N ILE A 80 20.36 20.26 -4.85
CA ILE A 80 21.14 21.20 -4.03
C ILE A 80 22.19 20.49 -3.16
N CYS A 81 21.89 19.28 -2.68
CA CYS A 81 22.83 18.47 -1.89
C CYS A 81 23.80 17.62 -2.74
N GLY A 82 23.80 17.76 -4.07
CA GLY A 82 24.63 16.97 -4.99
C GLY A 82 24.02 15.63 -5.45
N ALA A 83 22.80 15.29 -5.04
CA ALA A 83 22.16 14.05 -5.48
C ALA A 83 21.82 14.08 -6.97
N THR A 84 22.28 13.08 -7.72
CA THR A 84 22.03 12.91 -9.16
C THR A 84 20.61 12.36 -9.43
N ALA A 85 20.22 12.31 -10.71
CA ALA A 85 18.97 11.66 -11.14
C ALA A 85 18.85 10.23 -10.61
N ASP A 86 19.91 9.41 -10.73
CA ASP A 86 19.91 8.00 -10.33
C ASP A 86 19.66 7.85 -8.82
N VAL A 87 20.34 8.68 -8.01
CA VAL A 87 20.17 8.69 -6.55
C VAL A 87 18.75 9.09 -6.17
N ILE A 88 18.19 10.09 -6.85
CA ILE A 88 16.82 10.56 -6.57
C ILE A 88 15.79 9.48 -6.98
N ALA A 89 15.96 8.87 -8.15
CA ALA A 89 15.10 7.78 -8.61
C ALA A 89 15.13 6.60 -7.65
N ALA A 90 16.33 6.17 -7.21
CA ALA A 90 16.50 5.10 -6.24
C ALA A 90 15.84 5.42 -4.89
N ARG A 91 15.99 6.66 -4.38
CA ARG A 91 15.36 7.10 -3.12
C ARG A 91 13.84 7.13 -3.21
N ASN A 92 13.29 7.61 -4.32
CA ASN A 92 11.86 7.66 -4.55
C ASN A 92 11.28 6.24 -4.61
N PHE A 93 11.96 5.33 -5.33
CA PHE A 93 11.57 3.93 -5.39
C PHE A 93 11.66 3.24 -4.02
N LEU A 94 12.76 3.44 -3.29
CA LEU A 94 12.93 2.89 -1.94
C LEU A 94 11.83 3.33 -0.97
N ARG A 95 11.35 4.58 -1.06
CA ARG A 95 10.23 5.03 -0.20
C ARG A 95 8.90 4.36 -0.57
N LEU A 96 8.65 4.11 -1.86
CA LEU A 96 7.46 3.38 -2.30
C LEU A 96 7.49 1.94 -1.79
N THR A 97 8.63 1.25 -1.94
CA THR A 97 8.79 -0.13 -1.47
C THR A 97 8.73 -0.22 0.05
N ALA A 98 9.37 0.71 0.78
CA ALA A 98 9.31 0.78 2.23
C ALA A 98 7.88 1.02 2.75
N GLY A 99 7.11 1.88 2.09
CA GLY A 99 5.69 2.09 2.44
C GLY A 99 4.85 0.83 2.27
N GLY A 100 5.05 0.10 1.16
CA GLY A 100 4.38 -1.19 0.93
C GLY A 100 4.79 -2.26 1.94
N ALA A 101 6.10 -2.41 2.18
CA ALA A 101 6.63 -3.34 3.17
C ALA A 101 6.08 -3.05 4.57
N ALA A 102 6.06 -1.79 5.00
CA ALA A 102 5.50 -1.38 6.29
C ALA A 102 4.03 -1.77 6.45
N ALA A 103 3.20 -1.60 5.40
CA ALA A 103 1.80 -2.00 5.43
C ALA A 103 1.62 -3.52 5.61
N TYR A 104 2.38 -4.34 4.89
CA TYR A 104 2.32 -5.80 5.02
C TYR A 104 2.90 -6.29 6.36
N THR A 105 3.98 -5.69 6.84
CA THR A 105 4.57 -6.00 8.15
C THR A 105 3.60 -5.68 9.28
N HIS A 106 2.91 -4.53 9.22
CA HIS A 106 1.88 -4.20 10.21
C HIS A 106 0.71 -5.20 10.17
N HIS A 107 0.25 -5.60 8.99
CA HIS A 107 -0.78 -6.61 8.85
C HIS A 107 -0.34 -7.95 9.47
N LEU A 108 0.91 -8.38 9.20
CA LEU A 108 1.49 -9.59 9.78
C LEU A 108 1.55 -9.51 11.32
N GLU A 109 1.97 -8.37 11.86
CA GLU A 109 2.00 -8.13 13.31
C GLU A 109 0.60 -8.27 13.94
N MET A 110 -0.41 -7.71 13.30
CA MET A 110 -1.80 -7.81 13.76
C MET A 110 -2.32 -9.25 13.71
N ILE A 111 -2.03 -9.99 12.63
CA ILE A 111 -2.40 -11.42 12.53
C ILE A 111 -1.73 -12.23 13.64
N ALA A 112 -0.43 -12.04 13.89
CA ALA A 112 0.28 -12.77 14.93
C ALA A 112 -0.28 -12.46 16.33
N LYS A 113 -0.56 -11.17 16.63
CA LYS A 113 -1.22 -10.77 17.89
C LYS A 113 -2.60 -11.42 18.03
N THR A 114 -3.41 -11.44 16.97
CA THR A 114 -4.72 -12.08 16.98
C THR A 114 -4.59 -13.58 17.20
N LEU A 115 -3.68 -14.27 16.50
CA LEU A 115 -3.43 -15.71 16.67
C LEU A 115 -3.09 -16.03 18.14
N LYS A 116 -2.17 -15.26 18.74
CA LYS A 116 -1.80 -15.41 20.15
C LYS A 116 -3.00 -15.19 21.08
N ALA A 117 -3.78 -14.14 20.87
CA ALA A 117 -4.96 -13.85 21.67
C ALA A 117 -6.04 -14.94 21.53
N THR A 118 -6.22 -15.48 20.33
CA THR A 118 -7.14 -16.59 20.06
C THR A 118 -6.74 -17.86 20.79
N ALA A 119 -5.45 -18.24 20.73
CA ALA A 119 -4.94 -19.38 21.48
C ALA A 119 -5.05 -19.21 23.00
N GLN A 120 -5.05 -17.97 23.50
CA GLN A 120 -5.28 -17.63 24.92
C GLN A 120 -6.77 -17.54 25.31
N GLY A 121 -7.71 -17.83 24.40
CA GLY A 121 -9.14 -17.73 24.66
C GLY A 121 -9.67 -16.29 24.81
N LYS A 122 -8.91 -15.29 24.36
CA LYS A 122 -9.25 -13.86 24.50
C LYS A 122 -10.02 -13.29 23.30
N THR A 123 -10.41 -14.13 22.36
CA THR A 123 -11.14 -13.74 21.14
C THR A 123 -12.25 -14.74 20.85
N THR A 124 -13.20 -14.36 20.00
CA THR A 124 -14.26 -15.25 19.50
C THR A 124 -13.81 -16.17 18.37
N PHE A 125 -12.60 -15.97 17.82
CA PHE A 125 -12.05 -16.81 16.76
C PHE A 125 -11.64 -18.19 17.26
N LYS A 126 -11.40 -19.10 16.31
CA LYS A 126 -10.89 -20.46 16.56
C LYS A 126 -9.81 -20.80 15.54
N ILE A 127 -8.86 -21.64 15.93
CA ILE A 127 -7.87 -22.20 15.00
C ILE A 127 -8.58 -23.28 14.17
N GLN A 128 -8.86 -22.97 12.91
CA GLN A 128 -9.63 -23.85 12.02
C GLN A 128 -8.78 -24.94 11.35
N ASP A 129 -7.49 -24.67 11.14
CA ASP A 129 -6.57 -25.60 10.47
C ASP A 129 -5.29 -25.83 11.31
N PRO A 130 -5.32 -26.79 12.25
CA PRO A 130 -4.15 -27.17 13.02
C PRO A 130 -3.03 -27.79 12.18
N GLY A 131 -3.35 -28.39 11.02
CA GLY A 131 -2.36 -28.98 10.12
C GLY A 131 -1.49 -27.92 9.46
N LYS A 132 -2.12 -26.84 8.96
CA LYS A 132 -1.42 -25.67 8.43
C LYS A 132 -0.58 -24.98 9.51
N LEU A 133 -1.11 -24.85 10.72
CA LEU A 133 -0.36 -24.31 11.85
C LEU A 133 0.93 -25.11 12.10
N LYS A 134 0.84 -26.44 12.18
CA LYS A 134 2.01 -27.32 12.34
C LYS A 134 3.00 -27.19 11.19
N SER A 135 2.51 -27.14 9.95
CA SER A 135 3.38 -26.98 8.77
C SER A 135 4.17 -25.67 8.79
N VAL A 136 3.52 -24.54 9.10
CA VAL A 136 4.18 -23.23 9.16
C VAL A 136 5.14 -23.16 10.35
N ALA A 137 4.72 -23.64 11.52
CA ALA A 137 5.58 -23.66 12.70
C ALA A 137 6.82 -24.55 12.50
N GLY A 138 6.65 -25.73 11.89
CA GLY A 138 7.75 -26.63 11.56
C GLY A 138 8.72 -26.03 10.54
N ALA A 139 8.23 -25.28 9.55
CA ALA A 139 9.08 -24.56 8.59
C ALA A 139 9.96 -23.48 9.26
N LEU A 140 9.53 -22.95 10.42
CA LEU A 140 10.30 -22.02 11.24
C LEU A 140 11.14 -22.72 12.33
N GLY A 141 11.24 -24.05 12.30
CA GLY A 141 12.03 -24.83 13.26
C GLY A 141 11.42 -24.93 14.66
N LEU A 142 10.12 -24.66 14.82
CA LEU A 142 9.44 -24.79 16.11
C LEU A 142 9.04 -26.25 16.38
N ASP A 143 9.05 -26.65 17.66
CA ASP A 143 8.59 -27.98 18.08
C ASP A 143 7.08 -28.17 17.84
N THR A 144 6.74 -29.00 16.86
CA THR A 144 5.36 -29.27 16.43
C THR A 144 4.62 -30.32 17.28
N ASN A 145 5.26 -30.89 18.30
CA ASN A 145 4.63 -31.85 19.21
C ASN A 145 3.75 -31.20 20.28
N LYS A 146 3.79 -29.87 20.37
CA LYS A 146 2.96 -29.05 21.28
C LYS A 146 1.46 -29.18 20.98
N SER A 147 0.65 -28.78 21.96
CA SER A 147 -0.78 -28.54 21.76
C SER A 147 -1.01 -27.47 20.67
N THR A 148 -2.19 -27.46 20.06
CA THR A 148 -2.53 -26.48 19.02
C THR A 148 -2.41 -25.04 19.55
N GLU A 149 -2.87 -24.81 20.77
CA GLU A 149 -2.84 -23.52 21.46
C GLU A 149 -1.39 -23.08 21.77
N ASP A 150 -0.59 -23.96 22.36
CA ASP A 150 0.80 -23.64 22.69
C ASP A 150 1.67 -23.42 21.45
N LEU A 151 1.41 -24.19 20.38
CA LEU A 151 2.09 -24.03 19.11
C LEU A 151 1.72 -22.71 18.43
N ALA A 152 0.45 -22.32 18.50
CA ALA A 152 -0.02 -21.03 17.98
C ALA A 152 0.60 -19.85 18.73
N ILE A 153 0.70 -19.93 20.06
CA ILE A 153 1.39 -18.92 20.87
C ILE A 153 2.87 -18.85 20.48
N ALA A 154 3.55 -20.00 20.38
CA ALA A 154 4.96 -20.06 20.01
C ALA A 154 5.22 -19.48 18.60
N LEU A 155 4.37 -19.82 17.63
CA LEU A 155 4.46 -19.29 16.27
C LEU A 155 4.25 -17.77 16.25
N ALA A 156 3.23 -17.29 16.94
CA ALA A 156 2.97 -15.86 17.02
C ALA A 156 4.14 -15.10 17.66
N ASP A 157 4.74 -15.63 18.71
CA ASP A 157 5.88 -15.02 19.38
C ASP A 157 7.14 -15.01 18.50
N ALA A 158 7.40 -16.10 17.77
CA ALA A 158 8.49 -16.14 16.79
C ALA A 158 8.31 -15.03 15.73
N VAL A 159 7.13 -14.94 15.10
CA VAL A 159 6.85 -13.92 14.09
C VAL A 159 6.98 -12.49 14.64
N LEU A 160 6.46 -12.23 15.85
CA LEU A 160 6.56 -10.92 16.48
C LEU A 160 7.99 -10.54 16.85
N SER A 161 8.81 -11.55 17.16
CA SER A 161 10.24 -11.37 17.38
C SER A 161 10.96 -11.02 16.07
N GLU A 162 10.70 -11.77 14.98
CA GLU A 162 11.31 -11.52 13.66
C GLU A 162 11.07 -10.08 13.17
N VAL A 163 9.86 -9.58 13.31
CA VAL A 163 9.50 -8.21 12.89
C VAL A 163 10.27 -7.13 13.66
N LYS A 164 10.79 -7.45 14.84
CA LYS A 164 11.46 -6.52 15.76
C LYS A 164 12.96 -6.75 15.88
N LYS A 165 13.52 -7.71 15.16
CA LYS A 165 14.96 -7.99 15.17
C LYS A 165 15.75 -6.76 14.72
N SER A 166 16.92 -6.61 15.34
CA SER A 166 17.88 -5.59 14.92
C SER A 166 18.58 -6.02 13.62
N ALA A 167 19.33 -5.13 13.00
CA ALA A 167 20.02 -5.43 11.73
C ALA A 167 21.16 -6.46 11.87
N ASP A 168 21.66 -6.69 13.09
CA ASP A 168 22.86 -7.49 13.37
C ASP A 168 22.54 -8.91 13.86
N GLU A 169 21.25 -9.29 13.92
CA GLU A 169 20.74 -10.60 14.38
C GLU A 169 20.00 -11.35 13.27
#